data_AF-A0A842ZLU2-F1
#
_entry.id   AF-A0A842ZLU2-F1
#
_cell.length_a   1.000
_cell.length_b   1.000
_cell.length_c   1.000
_cell.angle_alpha   90.00
_cell.angle_beta   90.00
_cell.angle_gamma   90.00
#
_symmetry.space_group_name_H-M   'P 1'
#
loop_
_entity.id
_entity.type
_entity.pdbx_description
1 polymer ?
#
loop_
_entity_poly.entity_id
_entity_poly.type
_entity_poly.pdbx_seq_one_letter_code
_entity_poly.pdbx_strand_id
1 'polypeptide(L)'
;MKDTWVKKGLVVSIILLFIGVAIAPSINFTVVKASNDNDLVEVTTQACGINGFGNTTVKLTKQQYQDLQNYLVDFRAQLNDTTTREEAVPIFKEAVVELNKYGLLPKGMGVEQVQKLVTGQFSNQRYFNTIMKLLTGKQRNFTKNENWCCSFLSQTNFMLVDCLIWTLFGGGFLNGLANELYNLKKFFIWRPIRFCIVWPKRDGWVNTIGLNGFKSWNGNLIGLLGGSHIGNDTGVIGFTGIKIGNGNTMYTWLIGTAYHVKINYTDYVP
;
A
#
# COMPACT_ATOMS: atom_id res chain seq x y z
N MET A 1 43.62 73.55 3.56
CA MET A 1 43.76 72.26 4.29
C MET A 1 42.44 71.70 4.84
N LYS A 2 41.39 72.50 5.10
CA LYS A 2 40.10 72.00 5.60
C LYS A 2 39.25 71.27 4.53
N ASP A 3 39.26 71.73 3.28
CA ASP A 3 38.40 71.14 2.22
C ASP A 3 38.78 69.72 1.81
N THR A 4 40.06 69.35 1.97
CA THR A 4 40.56 68.01 1.63
C THR A 4 40.07 66.94 2.61
N TRP A 5 39.80 67.32 3.87
CA TRP A 5 39.29 66.39 4.89
C TRP A 5 37.80 66.13 4.73
N VAL A 6 37.03 67.15 4.35
CA VAL A 6 35.59 67.02 4.07
C VAL A 6 35.35 66.09 2.89
N LYS A 7 36.14 66.23 1.81
CA LYS A 7 36.03 65.35 0.63
C LYS A 7 36.37 63.89 0.96
N LYS A 8 37.39 63.64 1.80
CA LYS A 8 37.77 62.28 2.22
C LYS A 8 36.70 61.62 3.10
N GLY A 9 36.08 62.37 4.02
CA GLY A 9 34.98 61.86 4.85
C GLY A 9 33.75 61.48 4.03
N LEU A 10 33.42 62.29 3.02
CA LEU A 10 32.26 62.06 2.17
C LEU A 10 32.43 60.78 1.31
N VAL A 11 33.63 60.54 0.79
CA VAL A 11 33.96 59.31 0.04
C VAL A 11 33.80 58.06 0.92
N VAL A 12 34.28 58.10 2.17
CA VAL A 12 34.15 56.96 3.11
C VAL A 12 32.68 56.69 3.45
N SER A 13 31.88 57.74 3.64
CA SER A 13 30.44 57.61 3.93
C SER A 13 29.67 56.99 2.76
N ILE A 14 30.00 57.37 1.51
CA ILE A 14 29.39 56.78 0.32
C ILE A 14 29.75 55.28 0.19
N ILE A 15 31.01 54.91 0.44
CA ILE A 15 31.43 53.50 0.38
C ILE A 15 30.69 52.66 1.43
N LEU A 16 30.55 53.17 2.67
CA LEU A 16 29.78 52.49 3.71
C LEU A 16 28.30 52.36 3.36
N LEU A 17 27.71 53.36 2.70
CA LEU A 17 26.32 53.32 2.23
C LEU A 17 26.13 52.19 1.19
N PHE A 18 27.03 52.06 0.21
CA PHE A 18 26.95 51.01 -0.80
C PHE A 18 27.17 49.60 -0.22
N ILE A 19 28.03 49.44 0.79
CA ILE A 19 28.20 48.17 1.51
C ILE A 19 26.90 47.81 2.26
N GLY A 20 26.26 48.78 2.92
CA GLY A 20 24.98 48.56 3.60
C GLY A 20 23.84 48.17 2.64
N VAL A 21 23.75 48.82 1.47
CA VAL A 21 22.73 48.51 0.45
C VAL A 21 23.01 47.18 -0.26
N ALA A 22 24.28 46.75 -0.39
CA ALA A 22 24.64 45.45 -0.96
C ALA A 22 24.33 44.28 -0.01
N ILE A 23 24.33 44.49 1.31
CA ILE A 23 24.01 43.45 2.30
C ILE A 23 22.49 43.36 2.55
N ALA A 24 21.72 44.43 2.25
CA ALA A 24 20.28 44.49 2.50
C ALA A 24 19.42 43.42 1.76
N PRO A 25 19.71 42.93 0.54
CA PRO A 25 18.84 41.97 -0.12
C PRO A 25 19.05 40.51 0.31
N SER A 26 20.07 40.17 1.11
CA SER A 26 20.32 38.77 1.48
C SER A 26 19.49 38.31 2.69
N ILE A 27 18.73 39.19 3.35
CA ILE A 27 17.82 38.83 4.46
C ILE A 27 16.36 38.71 3.99
N ASN A 28 16.10 38.84 2.68
CA ASN A 28 14.97 38.15 2.05
C ASN A 28 15.36 36.71 1.69
N PHE A 29 16.10 36.03 2.58
CA PHE A 29 15.80 34.63 2.77
C PHE A 29 14.31 34.61 3.08
N THR A 30 13.53 34.10 2.12
CA THR A 30 12.46 33.18 2.44
C THR A 30 12.78 32.61 3.80
N VAL A 31 12.06 33.08 4.82
CA VAL A 31 11.92 32.33 6.05
C VAL A 31 11.25 31.07 5.53
N VAL A 32 12.07 30.13 5.08
CA VAL A 32 11.82 28.71 5.17
C VAL A 32 11.55 28.60 6.65
N LYS A 33 10.28 28.78 7.01
CA LYS A 33 9.73 28.21 8.22
C LYS A 33 10.25 26.81 8.14
N ALA A 34 11.30 26.51 8.92
CA ALA A 34 11.63 25.13 9.21
C ALA A 34 10.29 24.60 9.70
N SER A 35 9.58 23.86 8.85
CA SER A 35 8.30 23.32 9.25
C SER A 35 8.66 22.49 10.45
N ASN A 36 8.16 22.89 11.63
CA ASN A 36 8.37 22.10 12.83
C ASN A 36 8.03 20.66 12.42
N ASP A 37 8.87 19.68 12.76
CA ASP A 37 8.68 18.27 12.37
C ASP A 37 7.24 17.76 12.63
N ASN A 38 6.51 18.42 13.55
CA ASN A 38 5.09 18.26 13.82
C ASN A 38 4.13 18.54 12.64
N ASP A 39 4.59 19.15 11.55
CA ASP A 39 3.78 19.44 10.35
C ASP A 39 3.97 18.41 9.22
N LEU A 40 4.84 17.40 9.42
CA LEU A 40 5.07 16.35 8.44
C LEU A 40 4.21 15.12 8.74
N VAL A 41 3.78 14.45 7.67
CA VAL A 41 3.00 13.21 7.72
C VAL A 41 3.91 12.06 7.27
N GLU A 42 4.09 11.06 8.13
CA GLU A 42 4.85 9.87 7.78
C GLU A 42 3.99 8.88 6.99
N VAL A 43 4.42 8.58 5.77
CA VAL A 43 3.79 7.60 4.89
C VAL A 43 4.76 6.47 4.63
N THR A 44 4.31 5.24 4.88
CA THR A 44 5.08 4.02 4.69
C THR A 44 4.50 3.18 3.57
N THR A 45 5.37 2.76 2.64
CA THR A 45 5.06 1.76 1.63
C THR A 45 5.78 0.45 1.93
N GLN A 46 5.05 -0.66 1.77
CA GLN A 46 5.55 -2.02 1.92
C GLN A 46 5.22 -2.85 0.67
N ALA A 47 6.18 -3.64 0.20
CA ALA A 47 5.92 -4.68 -0.80
C ALA A 47 5.22 -5.89 -0.14
N CYS A 48 4.13 -6.36 -0.74
CA CYS A 48 3.34 -7.47 -0.24
C CYS A 48 3.41 -8.67 -1.19
N GLY A 49 3.39 -9.88 -0.63
CA GLY A 49 3.42 -11.13 -1.39
C GLY A 49 4.79 -11.51 -1.96
N ILE A 50 5.85 -10.75 -1.63
CA ILE A 50 7.24 -11.02 -1.99
C ILE A 50 8.16 -10.70 -0.81
N ASN A 51 9.29 -11.39 -0.73
CA ASN A 51 10.29 -11.22 0.34
C ASN A 51 11.53 -10.47 -0.17
N GLY A 52 12.34 -9.98 0.77
CA GLY A 52 13.67 -9.40 0.47
C GLY A 52 13.65 -7.90 0.16
N PHE A 53 12.50 -7.24 0.22
CA PHE A 53 12.37 -5.80 0.02
C PHE A 53 12.00 -5.10 1.32
N GLY A 54 12.66 -3.98 1.60
CA GLY A 54 12.44 -3.19 2.80
C GLY A 54 11.24 -2.25 2.66
N ASN A 55 10.68 -1.86 3.80
CA ASN A 55 9.70 -0.77 3.83
C ASN A 55 10.39 0.55 3.47
N THR A 56 9.64 1.44 2.82
CA THR A 56 10.05 2.82 2.57
C THR A 56 9.15 3.74 3.35
N THR A 57 9.72 4.59 4.20
CA THR A 57 8.98 5.61 4.94
C THR A 57 9.46 6.99 4.50
N VAL A 58 8.52 7.83 4.07
CA VAL A 58 8.79 9.20 3.62
C VAL A 58 7.97 10.16 4.48
N LYS A 59 8.59 11.28 4.85
CA LYS A 59 7.90 12.40 5.50
C LYS A 59 7.39 13.35 4.41
N LEU A 60 6.08 13.49 4.28
CA LEU A 60 5.42 14.40 3.34
C LEU A 60 4.93 15.64 4.06
N THR A 61 4.92 16.79 3.38
CA THR A 61 4.18 17.96 3.89
C THR A 61 2.68 17.67 3.89
N LYS A 62 1.89 18.41 4.69
CA LYS A 62 0.41 18.31 4.67
C LYS A 62 -0.16 18.47 3.27
N GLN A 63 0.37 19.40 2.47
CA GLN A 63 -0.06 19.61 1.09
C GLN A 63 0.24 18.38 0.21
N GLN A 64 1.49 17.88 0.24
CA GLN A 64 1.87 16.68 -0.52
C GLN A 64 1.03 15.45 -0.14
N TYR A 65 0.70 15.31 1.15
CA TYR A 65 -0.17 14.22 1.61
C TYR A 65 -1.62 14.39 1.10
N GLN A 66 -2.15 15.61 1.09
CA GLN A 66 -3.46 15.89 0.49
C GLN A 66 -3.47 15.62 -1.02
N ASP A 67 -2.42 16.02 -1.73
CA ASP A 67 -2.26 15.76 -3.17
C ASP A 67 -2.22 14.25 -3.46
N LEU A 68 -1.48 13.48 -2.63
CA LEU A 68 -1.46 12.02 -2.69
C LEU A 68 -2.85 11.41 -2.43
N GLN A 69 -3.59 11.91 -1.45
CA GLN A 69 -4.94 11.41 -1.14
C GLN A 69 -5.91 11.67 -2.31
N ASN A 70 -5.88 12.88 -2.87
CA ASN A 70 -6.68 13.24 -4.03
C ASN A 70 -6.34 12.35 -5.22
N TYR A 71 -5.05 12.13 -5.48
CA TYR A 71 -4.59 11.22 -6.53
C TYR A 71 -5.14 9.80 -6.35
N LEU A 72 -5.11 9.26 -5.13
CA LEU A 72 -5.63 7.90 -4.86
C LEU A 72 -7.16 7.80 -5.01
N VAL A 73 -7.89 8.89 -4.77
CA VAL A 73 -9.33 9.00 -5.05
C VAL A 73 -9.58 9.03 -6.56
N ASP A 74 -8.82 9.82 -7.32
CA ASP A 74 -8.93 9.90 -8.78
C ASP A 74 -8.56 8.56 -9.43
N PHE A 75 -7.51 7.92 -8.95
CA PHE A 75 -7.09 6.57 -9.37
C PHE A 75 -8.21 5.55 -9.17
N ARG A 76 -8.95 5.63 -8.05
CA ARG A 76 -10.13 4.79 -7.83
C ARG A 76 -11.21 5.08 -8.87
N ALA A 77 -11.50 6.35 -9.13
CA ALA A 77 -12.52 6.75 -10.10
C ALA A 77 -12.20 6.23 -11.50
N GLN A 78 -10.95 6.39 -11.96
CA GLN A 78 -10.47 5.86 -13.24
C GLN A 78 -10.66 4.33 -13.34
N LEU A 79 -10.41 3.60 -12.24
CA LEU A 79 -10.63 2.16 -12.21
C LEU A 79 -12.12 1.77 -12.19
N ASN A 80 -13.01 2.61 -11.65
CA ASN A 80 -14.45 2.36 -11.71
C ASN A 80 -15.00 2.51 -13.13
N ASP A 81 -14.40 3.38 -13.94
CA ASP A 81 -14.77 3.60 -15.34
C ASP A 81 -14.20 2.51 -16.27
N THR A 82 -13.38 1.61 -15.72
CA THR A 82 -12.72 0.54 -16.45
C THR A 82 -13.53 -0.75 -16.38
N THR A 83 -13.69 -1.43 -17.52
CA THR A 83 -14.47 -2.69 -17.57
C THR A 83 -13.59 -3.92 -17.71
N THR A 84 -12.42 -3.77 -18.32
CA THR A 84 -11.51 -4.88 -18.62
C THR A 84 -10.20 -4.75 -17.87
N ARG A 85 -9.50 -5.88 -17.74
CA ARG A 85 -8.21 -5.91 -17.07
C ARG A 85 -7.14 -5.23 -17.91
N GLU A 86 -7.23 -5.37 -19.23
CA GLU A 86 -6.31 -4.81 -20.21
C GLU A 86 -6.29 -3.27 -20.13
N GLU A 87 -7.45 -2.65 -19.93
CA GLU A 87 -7.60 -1.21 -19.66
C GLU A 87 -7.07 -0.82 -18.27
N ALA A 88 -7.18 -1.68 -17.26
CA ALA A 88 -6.69 -1.39 -15.92
C ALA A 88 -5.16 -1.41 -15.82
N VAL A 89 -4.47 -2.25 -16.60
CA VAL A 89 -3.00 -2.38 -16.57
C VAL A 89 -2.25 -1.04 -16.75
N PRO A 90 -2.53 -0.22 -17.79
CA PRO A 90 -1.86 1.08 -17.93
C PRO A 90 -2.15 2.01 -16.74
N ILE A 91 -3.38 2.01 -16.20
CA ILE A 91 -3.77 2.82 -15.04
C ILE A 91 -2.93 2.44 -13.80
N PHE A 92 -2.75 1.14 -13.53
CA PHE A 92 -1.88 0.66 -12.45
C PHE A 92 -0.41 1.03 -12.66
N LYS A 93 0.09 0.96 -13.91
CA LYS A 93 1.47 1.33 -14.22
C LYS A 93 1.74 2.81 -14.01
N GLU A 94 0.79 3.66 -14.40
CA GLU A 94 0.84 5.09 -14.17
C GLU A 94 0.82 5.42 -12.67
N ALA A 95 0.00 4.72 -11.88
CA ALA A 95 0.00 4.87 -10.43
C ALA A 95 1.35 4.58 -9.77
N VAL A 96 2.09 3.59 -10.25
CA VAL A 96 3.45 3.35 -9.75
C VAL A 96 4.39 4.51 -10.08
N VAL A 97 4.26 5.11 -11.27
CA VAL A 97 5.07 6.28 -11.66
C VAL A 97 4.72 7.47 -10.78
N GLU A 98 3.45 7.70 -10.50
CA GLU A 98 3.00 8.79 -9.63
C GLU A 98 3.51 8.62 -8.20
N LEU A 99 3.37 7.44 -7.62
CA LEU A 99 3.87 7.12 -6.28
C LEU A 99 5.39 7.30 -6.17
N ASN A 100 6.12 7.01 -7.24
CA ASN A 100 7.56 7.23 -7.29
C ASN A 100 7.95 8.71 -7.15
N LYS A 101 7.12 9.66 -7.62
CA LYS A 101 7.38 11.10 -7.44
C LYS A 101 7.41 11.51 -5.97
N TYR A 102 6.67 10.80 -5.12
CA TYR A 102 6.66 10.98 -3.66
C TYR A 102 7.72 10.13 -2.94
N GLY A 103 8.54 9.37 -3.66
CA GLY A 103 9.49 8.43 -3.06
C GLY A 103 8.82 7.22 -2.39
N LEU A 104 7.58 6.90 -2.74
CA LEU A 104 6.77 5.89 -2.07
C LEU A 104 6.90 4.48 -2.66
N LEU A 105 7.99 4.15 -3.35
CA LEU A 105 8.25 2.79 -3.80
C LEU A 105 8.99 1.98 -2.72
N PRO A 106 8.72 0.67 -2.56
CA PRO A 106 9.45 -0.19 -1.63
C PRO A 106 10.97 -0.13 -1.83
N LYS A 107 11.71 -0.21 -0.72
CA LYS A 107 13.16 0.01 -0.73
C LYS A 107 13.86 -1.10 -1.52
N GLY A 108 14.69 -0.70 -2.47
CA GLY A 108 15.40 -1.63 -3.36
C GLY A 108 14.60 -2.07 -4.58
N MET A 109 13.42 -1.47 -4.83
CA MET A 109 12.65 -1.70 -6.05
C MET A 109 12.67 -0.47 -6.97
N GLY A 110 13.02 -0.68 -8.24
CA GLY A 110 12.81 0.31 -9.29
C GLY A 110 11.35 0.34 -9.79
N VAL A 111 10.97 1.42 -10.48
CA VAL A 111 9.63 1.63 -11.05
C VAL A 111 9.16 0.41 -11.85
N GLU A 112 9.98 -0.11 -12.75
CA GLU A 112 9.62 -1.26 -13.59
C GLU A 112 9.35 -2.54 -12.76
N GLN A 113 10.11 -2.76 -11.69
CA GLN A 113 9.92 -3.91 -10.80
C GLN A 113 8.61 -3.79 -10.02
N VAL A 114 8.27 -2.58 -9.55
CA VAL A 114 6.99 -2.36 -8.84
C VAL A 114 5.81 -2.43 -9.81
N GLN A 115 5.95 -1.90 -11.04
CA GLN A 115 4.94 -2.09 -12.09
C GLN A 115 4.69 -3.58 -12.35
N LYS A 116 5.76 -4.36 -12.54
CA LYS A 116 5.69 -5.81 -12.62
C LYS A 116 5.09 -6.42 -11.36
N LEU A 117 5.31 -5.87 -10.18
CA LEU A 117 4.72 -6.41 -8.95
C LEU A 117 3.20 -6.22 -8.92
N VAL A 118 2.73 -4.99 -9.17
CA VAL A 118 1.32 -4.62 -9.05
C VAL A 118 0.48 -5.10 -10.23
N THR A 119 1.10 -5.51 -11.35
CA THR A 119 0.40 -6.09 -12.51
C THR A 119 0.74 -7.56 -12.78
N GLY A 120 1.79 -8.11 -12.16
CA GLY A 120 2.53 -9.23 -12.75
C GLY A 120 2.29 -10.62 -12.18
N GLN A 121 1.36 -10.83 -11.24
CA GLN A 121 0.88 -12.20 -10.99
C GLN A 121 0.33 -12.88 -12.24
N PHE A 122 -0.04 -12.09 -13.25
CA PHE A 122 -0.51 -12.59 -14.53
C PHE A 122 0.53 -12.58 -15.63
N SER A 123 1.76 -12.15 -15.36
CA SER A 123 2.86 -12.22 -16.32
C SER A 123 3.36 -13.66 -16.49
N ASN A 124 3.25 -14.51 -15.45
CA ASN A 124 3.55 -15.93 -15.53
C ASN A 124 2.30 -16.75 -15.90
N GLN A 125 1.97 -16.72 -17.19
CA GLN A 125 0.82 -17.41 -17.77
C GLN A 125 0.82 -18.92 -17.48
N ARG A 126 1.99 -19.55 -17.29
CA ARG A 126 2.10 -20.97 -16.98
C ARG A 126 1.62 -21.30 -15.57
N TYR A 127 2.02 -20.48 -14.58
CA TYR A 127 1.57 -20.62 -13.19
C TYR A 127 0.07 -20.35 -13.07
N PHE A 128 -0.39 -19.29 -13.73
CA PHE A 128 -1.80 -18.95 -13.87
C PHE A 128 -2.62 -20.13 -14.42
N ASN A 129 -2.17 -20.72 -15.54
CA ASN A 129 -2.86 -21.85 -16.16
C ASN A 129 -2.94 -23.08 -15.25
N THR A 130 -1.89 -23.37 -14.47
CA THR A 130 -1.89 -24.49 -13.51
C THR A 130 -2.85 -24.24 -12.35
N ILE A 131 -2.82 -23.05 -11.75
CA ILE A 131 -3.77 -22.66 -10.70
C ILE A 131 -5.20 -22.70 -11.24
N MET A 132 -5.43 -22.13 -12.42
CA MET A 132 -6.75 -22.13 -13.05
C MET A 132 -7.24 -23.55 -13.31
N LYS A 133 -6.42 -24.46 -13.86
CA LYS A 133 -6.81 -25.87 -14.02
C LYS A 133 -7.23 -26.55 -12.71
N LEU A 134 -6.53 -26.26 -11.60
CA LEU A 134 -6.89 -26.78 -10.28
C LEU A 134 -8.20 -26.18 -9.74
N LEU A 135 -8.46 -24.90 -10.05
CA LEU A 135 -9.63 -24.17 -9.60
C LEU A 135 -10.88 -24.46 -10.44
N THR A 136 -10.75 -24.60 -11.77
CA THR A 136 -11.84 -24.83 -12.73
C THR A 136 -12.13 -26.30 -13.00
N GLY A 137 -11.21 -27.22 -12.66
CA GLY A 137 -11.43 -28.67 -12.77
C GLY A 137 -12.57 -29.20 -11.90
N LYS A 138 -13.06 -28.39 -10.96
CA LYS A 138 -14.36 -28.55 -10.32
C LYS A 138 -15.22 -27.41 -10.85
N GLN A 139 -16.33 -27.69 -11.54
CA GLN A 139 -17.31 -26.66 -11.92
C GLN A 139 -17.72 -25.88 -10.67
N ARG A 140 -17.09 -24.72 -10.43
CA ARG A 140 -17.49 -23.81 -9.39
C ARG A 140 -18.39 -22.77 -10.04
N ASN A 141 -19.63 -22.72 -9.60
CA ASN A 141 -20.49 -21.59 -9.92
C ASN A 141 -19.86 -20.36 -9.28
N PHE A 142 -19.28 -19.47 -10.10
CA PHE A 142 -18.73 -18.21 -9.62
C PHE A 142 -19.85 -17.45 -8.90
N THR A 143 -19.70 -17.27 -7.60
CA THR A 143 -20.67 -16.51 -6.83
C THR A 143 -20.57 -15.02 -7.21
N LYS A 144 -21.66 -14.24 -7.10
CA LYS A 144 -21.64 -12.83 -7.51
C LYS A 144 -20.68 -11.97 -6.65
N ASN A 145 -20.29 -12.45 -5.48
CA ASN A 145 -19.44 -11.82 -4.47
C ASN A 145 -17.99 -12.32 -4.47
N GLU A 146 -17.62 -13.14 -5.44
CA GLU A 146 -16.22 -13.52 -5.63
C GLU A 146 -15.69 -13.05 -6.97
N ASN A 147 -14.43 -12.66 -6.97
CA ASN A 147 -13.69 -12.37 -8.17
C ASN A 147 -12.37 -13.15 -8.14
N TRP A 148 -11.97 -13.62 -9.31
CA TRP A 148 -10.79 -14.45 -9.47
C TRP A 148 -9.81 -13.72 -10.38
N CYS A 149 -8.53 -13.82 -10.03
CA CYS A 149 -7.44 -13.32 -10.85
C CYS A 149 -7.61 -11.84 -11.17
N CYS A 150 -7.64 -11.03 -10.11
CA CYS A 150 -8.08 -9.65 -10.19
C CYS A 150 -6.92 -8.67 -10.10
N SER A 151 -7.00 -7.57 -10.84
CA SER A 151 -6.43 -6.30 -10.37
C SER A 151 -7.20 -5.86 -9.12
N PHE A 152 -6.48 -5.44 -8.09
CA PHE A 152 -7.00 -5.20 -6.74
C PHE A 152 -6.60 -3.81 -6.28
N LEU A 153 -7.61 -3.01 -5.92
CA LEU A 153 -7.44 -1.75 -5.22
C LEU A 153 -8.36 -1.72 -4.00
N SER A 154 -7.84 -1.33 -2.85
CA SER A 154 -8.68 -1.14 -1.67
C SER A 154 -8.16 -0.06 -0.74
N GLN A 155 -9.08 0.51 0.04
CA GLN A 155 -8.78 1.34 1.19
C GLN A 155 -9.44 0.74 2.43
N THR A 156 -8.69 0.53 3.51
CA THR A 156 -9.22 -0.03 4.77
C THR A 156 -8.50 0.54 5.98
N ASN A 157 -9.22 0.63 7.10
CA ASN A 157 -8.70 1.13 8.37
C ASN A 157 -7.88 0.09 9.14
N PHE A 158 -7.72 -1.14 8.65
CA PHE A 158 -6.76 -2.13 9.18
C PHE A 158 -6.74 -3.34 8.28
N MET A 159 -5.56 -3.76 7.83
CA MET A 159 -5.38 -5.08 7.24
C MET A 159 -4.11 -5.71 7.79
N LEU A 160 -4.29 -6.83 8.49
CA LEU A 160 -3.20 -7.75 8.77
C LEU A 160 -2.87 -8.48 7.47
N VAL A 161 -1.66 -8.23 6.98
CA VAL A 161 -1.05 -9.02 5.92
C VAL A 161 -0.43 -10.23 6.62
N ASP A 162 -1.20 -11.30 6.73
CA ASP A 162 -0.65 -12.54 7.27
C ASP A 162 0.02 -13.29 6.12
N CYS A 163 1.34 -13.31 6.14
CA CYS A 163 2.10 -13.92 5.07
C CYS A 163 1.93 -15.45 5.19
N LEU A 164 1.30 -16.04 4.16
CA LEU A 164 0.87 -17.44 3.96
C LEU A 164 1.84 -18.57 4.41
N ILE A 165 3.06 -18.24 4.82
CA ILE A 165 4.12 -19.17 5.21
C ILE A 165 3.74 -19.94 6.49
N TRP A 166 3.04 -19.32 7.45
CA TRP A 166 2.59 -20.03 8.65
C TRP A 166 1.54 -21.11 8.36
N THR A 167 0.68 -20.89 7.37
CA THR A 167 -0.39 -21.83 7.03
C THR A 167 0.08 -22.96 6.11
N LEU A 168 1.00 -22.69 5.18
CA LEU A 168 1.55 -23.73 4.28
C LEU A 168 2.62 -24.59 4.93
N PHE A 169 3.47 -24.03 5.80
CA PHE A 169 4.55 -24.79 6.46
C PHE A 169 4.29 -25.09 7.94
N GLY A 170 3.52 -24.27 8.66
CA GLY A 170 3.26 -24.46 10.09
C GLY A 170 2.14 -25.45 10.41
N GLY A 171 1.18 -25.68 9.50
CA GLY A 171 0.05 -26.59 9.77
C GLY A 171 0.39 -28.07 9.56
N GLY A 172 1.05 -28.41 8.45
CA GLY A 172 1.36 -29.81 8.10
C GLY A 172 2.61 -30.35 8.78
N PHE A 173 3.68 -29.55 8.82
CA PHE A 173 4.97 -29.98 9.37
C PHE A 173 4.92 -30.10 10.90
N LEU A 174 4.24 -29.16 11.59
CA LEU A 174 4.03 -29.28 13.03
C LEU A 174 3.01 -30.35 13.40
N ASN A 175 2.03 -30.69 12.53
CA ASN A 175 1.15 -31.85 12.79
C ASN A 175 1.89 -33.19 12.59
N GLY A 176 2.85 -33.26 11.66
CA GLY A 176 3.75 -34.41 11.51
C GLY A 176 4.67 -34.58 12.73
N LEU A 177 5.30 -33.49 13.17
CA LEU A 177 6.10 -33.45 14.41
C LEU A 177 5.23 -33.71 15.66
N ALA A 178 4.01 -33.21 15.71
CA ALA A 178 3.07 -33.46 16.80
C ALA A 178 2.66 -34.92 16.86
N ASN A 179 2.53 -35.62 15.73
CA ASN A 179 2.27 -37.07 15.70
C ASN A 179 3.49 -37.89 16.15
N GLU A 180 4.72 -37.47 15.84
CA GLU A 180 5.91 -38.12 16.41
C GLU A 180 6.08 -37.83 17.91
N LEU A 181 5.77 -36.61 18.35
CA LEU A 181 5.76 -36.22 19.76
C LEU A 181 4.55 -36.78 20.54
N TYR A 182 3.51 -37.27 19.86
CA TYR A 182 2.32 -37.88 20.47
C TYR A 182 2.63 -39.21 21.19
N ASN A 183 3.77 -39.84 20.90
CA ASN A 183 4.25 -41.01 21.63
C ASN A 183 4.96 -40.64 22.96
N LEU A 184 5.28 -39.36 23.18
CA LEU A 184 5.78 -38.82 24.45
C LEU A 184 4.60 -38.27 25.29
N LYS A 185 3.64 -39.13 25.63
CA LYS A 185 2.54 -38.79 26.53
C LYS A 185 3.02 -38.63 27.97
N LYS A 186 3.44 -37.43 28.34
CA LYS A 186 3.18 -36.83 29.65
C LYS A 186 3.38 -35.31 29.54
N PHE A 187 2.34 -34.57 29.90
CA PHE A 187 2.36 -33.17 30.36
C PHE A 187 1.96 -31.96 29.49
N PHE A 188 1.48 -32.06 28.25
CA PHE A 188 0.92 -30.85 27.60
C PHE A 188 -0.40 -31.08 26.84
N ILE A 189 -1.49 -30.57 27.42
CA ILE A 189 -2.78 -30.38 26.75
C ILE A 189 -2.63 -29.14 25.85
N TRP A 190 -2.08 -29.30 24.64
CA TRP A 190 -2.18 -28.28 23.60
C TRP A 190 -3.50 -28.47 22.85
N ARG A 191 -4.56 -27.81 23.32
CA ARG A 191 -5.68 -27.49 22.43
C ARG A 191 -5.21 -26.32 21.55
N PRO A 192 -5.19 -26.43 20.21
CA PRO A 192 -4.96 -25.26 19.37
C PRO A 192 -6.15 -24.34 19.61
N ILE A 193 -5.93 -23.31 20.41
CA ILE A 193 -6.90 -22.24 20.58
C ILE A 193 -7.01 -21.59 19.21
N ARG A 194 -8.08 -21.91 18.47
CA ARG A 194 -8.53 -21.07 17.36
C ARG A 194 -8.94 -19.75 17.98
N PHE A 195 -8.01 -18.84 18.13
CA PHE A 195 -8.33 -17.44 18.33
C PHE A 195 -8.96 -16.96 17.03
N CYS A 196 -10.27 -17.16 16.89
CA CYS A 196 -11.08 -16.29 16.03
C CYS A 196 -11.07 -14.94 16.73
N ILE A 197 -10.03 -14.14 16.48
CA ILE A 197 -10.10 -12.72 16.81
C ILE A 197 -11.21 -12.19 15.92
N VAL A 198 -12.36 -11.94 16.52
CA VAL A 198 -13.45 -11.21 15.87
C VAL A 198 -12.92 -9.80 15.70
N TRP A 199 -12.41 -9.52 14.51
CA TRP A 199 -11.85 -8.21 14.21
C TRP A 199 -12.99 -7.19 14.17
N PRO A 200 -12.78 -5.98 14.72
CA PRO A 200 -13.81 -4.94 14.65
C PRO A 200 -14.13 -4.65 13.19
N LYS A 201 -15.43 -4.50 12.90
CA LYS A 201 -15.94 -3.99 11.64
C LYS A 201 -15.22 -2.69 11.29
N ARG A 202 -14.71 -2.58 10.06
CA ARG A 202 -13.98 -1.38 9.62
C ARG A 202 -14.49 -0.95 8.26
N ASP A 203 -14.80 0.33 8.17
CA ASP A 203 -15.21 0.97 6.94
C ASP A 203 -14.06 0.97 5.93
N GLY A 204 -14.41 0.67 4.70
CA GLY A 204 -13.47 0.63 3.59
C GLY A 204 -14.18 0.24 2.30
N TRP A 205 -13.39 0.11 1.25
CA TRP A 205 -13.89 -0.34 -0.04
C TRP A 205 -12.83 -1.16 -0.77
N VAL A 206 -13.31 -2.04 -1.64
CA VAL A 206 -12.49 -2.92 -2.48
C VAL A 206 -13.05 -2.85 -3.90
N ASN A 207 -12.17 -2.58 -4.85
CA ASN A 207 -12.43 -2.68 -6.28
C ASN A 207 -11.60 -3.82 -6.86
N THR A 208 -12.25 -4.65 -7.67
CA THR A 208 -11.60 -5.75 -8.37
C THR A 208 -12.02 -5.80 -9.82
N ILE A 209 -11.06 -6.06 -10.70
CA ILE A 209 -11.32 -6.35 -12.12
C ILE A 209 -10.65 -7.69 -12.42
N GLY A 210 -11.48 -8.71 -12.61
CA GLY A 210 -11.03 -10.09 -12.77
C GLY A 210 -11.94 -10.89 -13.69
N LEU A 211 -11.87 -12.22 -13.60
CA LEU A 211 -12.62 -13.12 -14.49
C LEU A 211 -14.14 -13.00 -14.36
N ASN A 212 -14.63 -12.50 -13.22
CA ASN A 212 -16.06 -12.29 -12.98
C ASN A 212 -16.47 -10.81 -13.18
N GLY A 213 -15.72 -10.10 -14.03
CA GLY A 213 -15.92 -8.68 -14.37
C GLY A 213 -15.42 -7.71 -13.31
N PHE A 214 -15.81 -6.45 -13.48
CA PHE A 214 -15.64 -5.41 -12.46
C PHE A 214 -16.57 -5.69 -11.26
N LYS A 215 -16.02 -5.59 -10.05
CA LYS A 215 -16.77 -5.60 -8.81
C LYS A 215 -16.25 -4.55 -7.86
N SER A 216 -17.17 -3.79 -7.28
CA SER A 216 -16.89 -2.82 -6.23
C SER A 216 -17.73 -3.16 -5.02
N TRP A 217 -17.10 -3.09 -3.84
CA TRP A 217 -17.76 -3.26 -2.57
C TRP A 217 -17.36 -2.12 -1.65
N ASN A 218 -18.34 -1.55 -0.96
CA ASN A 218 -18.15 -0.49 0.02
C ASN A 218 -18.81 -0.96 1.34
N GLY A 219 -18.19 -0.63 2.46
CA GLY A 219 -18.71 -0.95 3.79
C GLY A 219 -17.70 -1.69 4.66
N ASN A 220 -18.20 -2.61 5.47
CA ASN A 220 -17.38 -3.28 6.48
C ASN A 220 -16.63 -4.46 5.89
N LEU A 221 -15.30 -4.37 5.81
CA LEU A 221 -14.49 -5.43 5.23
C LEU A 221 -13.80 -6.23 6.34
N ILE A 222 -14.20 -7.50 6.49
CA ILE A 222 -13.64 -8.41 7.50
C ILE A 222 -12.79 -9.47 6.80
N GLY A 223 -11.49 -9.24 6.58
CA GLY A 223 -10.67 -10.25 5.90
C GLY A 223 -9.18 -10.19 6.18
N LEU A 224 -8.55 -11.36 6.05
CA LEU A 224 -7.10 -11.54 6.05
C LEU A 224 -6.56 -11.47 4.61
N LEU A 225 -5.50 -10.69 4.40
CA LEU A 225 -4.64 -10.86 3.23
C LEU A 225 -3.77 -12.09 3.48
N GLY A 226 -3.90 -13.12 2.65
CA GLY A 226 -3.05 -14.30 2.70
C GLY A 226 -3.53 -15.44 3.60
N GLY A 227 -4.75 -15.38 4.14
CA GLY A 227 -5.34 -16.50 4.87
C GLY A 227 -5.97 -17.54 3.95
N SER A 228 -5.81 -18.83 4.28
CA SER A 228 -6.65 -19.90 3.72
C SER A 228 -8.11 -19.62 4.11
N HIS A 229 -9.03 -19.53 3.15
CA HIS A 229 -10.47 -19.41 3.47
C HIS A 229 -10.91 -20.63 4.29
N ILE A 230 -11.05 -20.49 5.60
CA ILE A 230 -11.77 -21.46 6.44
C ILE A 230 -13.18 -20.90 6.59
N GLY A 231 -14.03 -21.06 5.55
CA GLY A 231 -15.49 -20.82 5.65
C GLY A 231 -16.07 -19.74 4.74
N ASN A 232 -17.08 -19.02 5.26
CA ASN A 232 -17.90 -18.02 4.55
C ASN A 232 -17.30 -16.60 4.56
N ASP A 233 -16.13 -16.42 5.17
CA ASP A 233 -15.61 -15.10 5.50
C ASP A 233 -15.00 -14.37 4.29
N THR A 234 -15.08 -13.04 4.34
CA THR A 234 -14.43 -12.13 3.39
C THR A 234 -12.91 -12.35 3.43
N GLY A 235 -12.25 -12.36 2.28
CA GLY A 235 -10.81 -12.59 2.24
C GLY A 235 -10.18 -12.41 0.87
N VAL A 236 -8.88 -12.14 0.89
CA VAL A 236 -8.07 -11.96 -0.31
C VAL A 236 -6.93 -12.97 -0.27
N ILE A 237 -6.92 -13.91 -1.21
CA ILE A 237 -5.89 -14.93 -1.33
C ILE A 237 -4.86 -14.54 -2.38
N GLY A 238 -3.59 -14.73 -1.99
CA GLY A 238 -2.45 -14.52 -2.85
C GLY A 238 -2.38 -13.08 -3.33
N PHE A 239 -2.52 -12.11 -2.43
CA PHE A 239 -2.28 -10.72 -2.79
C PHE A 239 -0.78 -10.50 -3.04
N THR A 240 -0.46 -9.83 -4.14
CA THR A 240 0.88 -9.34 -4.46
C THR A 240 0.76 -7.91 -4.95
N GLY A 241 1.55 -7.00 -4.39
CA GLY A 241 1.42 -5.58 -4.69
C GLY A 241 2.12 -4.71 -3.67
N ILE A 242 1.60 -3.50 -3.50
CA ILE A 242 2.09 -2.52 -2.53
C ILE A 242 1.00 -2.15 -1.53
N LYS A 243 1.41 -1.96 -0.28
CA LYS A 243 0.61 -1.40 0.80
C LYS A 243 1.15 -0.02 1.14
N ILE A 244 0.29 0.99 1.15
CA ILE A 244 0.63 2.38 1.50
C ILE A 244 -0.18 2.74 2.75
N GLY A 245 0.47 3.13 3.83
CA GLY A 245 -0.20 3.52 5.07
C GLY A 245 0.44 4.76 5.67
N ASN A 246 -0.34 5.55 6.39
CA ASN A 246 0.18 6.67 7.17
C ASN A 246 0.39 6.19 8.62
N GLY A 247 1.56 6.42 9.22
CA GLY A 247 1.89 5.93 10.56
C GLY A 247 0.94 6.45 11.66
N ASN A 248 0.33 7.61 11.44
CA ASN A 248 -0.58 8.25 12.38
C ASN A 248 -2.05 7.90 12.15
N THR A 249 -2.41 7.35 10.99
CA THR A 249 -3.79 7.00 10.66
C THR A 249 -3.93 5.50 10.47
N MET A 250 -5.07 4.93 10.82
CA MET A 250 -5.27 3.51 10.56
C MET A 250 -5.59 3.20 9.09
N TYR A 251 -5.74 4.22 8.23
CA TYR A 251 -6.03 4.05 6.80
C TYR A 251 -4.84 3.48 6.04
N THR A 252 -5.10 2.40 5.31
CA THR A 252 -4.15 1.73 4.43
C THR A 252 -4.75 1.52 3.06
N TRP A 253 -3.94 1.77 2.05
CA TRP A 253 -4.25 1.55 0.65
C TRP A 253 -3.48 0.34 0.15
N LEU A 254 -4.12 -0.48 -0.66
CA LEU A 254 -3.53 -1.67 -1.25
C LEU A 254 -3.72 -1.61 -2.75
N ILE A 255 -2.63 -1.74 -3.49
CA ILE A 255 -2.61 -1.67 -4.95
C ILE A 255 -1.85 -2.90 -5.44
N GLY A 256 -2.50 -3.77 -6.21
CA GLY A 256 -1.82 -4.92 -6.77
C GLY A 256 -2.74 -5.91 -7.47
N THR A 257 -2.40 -7.19 -7.35
CA THR A 257 -3.18 -8.31 -7.89
C THR A 257 -3.50 -9.31 -6.81
N ALA A 258 -4.60 -10.05 -6.97
CA ALA A 258 -4.96 -11.17 -6.11
C ALA A 258 -5.50 -12.36 -6.93
N TYR A 259 -5.23 -13.59 -6.47
CA TYR A 259 -5.78 -14.79 -7.10
C TYR A 259 -7.28 -14.94 -6.87
N HIS A 260 -7.75 -14.57 -5.68
CA HIS A 260 -9.15 -14.70 -5.31
C HIS A 260 -9.51 -13.63 -4.29
N VAL A 261 -10.63 -12.98 -4.51
CA VAL A 261 -11.25 -12.02 -3.62
C VAL A 261 -12.67 -12.48 -3.40
N LYS A 262 -13.04 -12.76 -2.16
CA LYS A 262 -14.41 -13.11 -1.78
C LYS A 262 -14.87 -12.13 -0.72
N ILE A 263 -16.09 -11.61 -0.85
CA ILE A 263 -16.69 -10.72 0.14
C ILE A 263 -17.98 -11.35 0.66
N ASN A 264 -18.18 -11.41 1.96
CA ASN A 264 -19.38 -11.93 2.59
C ASN A 264 -20.53 -10.91 2.46
N TYR A 265 -21.68 -11.35 1.94
CA TYR A 265 -22.84 -10.47 1.74
C TYR A 265 -23.41 -9.92 3.04
N THR A 266 -23.22 -10.60 4.18
CA THR A 266 -23.72 -10.09 5.48
C THR A 266 -22.97 -8.82 5.92
N ASP A 267 -21.80 -8.57 5.34
CA ASP A 267 -20.99 -7.39 5.62
C ASP A 267 -21.22 -6.28 4.57
N TYR A 268 -22.01 -6.58 3.53
CA TYR A 268 -22.39 -5.66 2.47
C TYR A 268 -23.73 -5.00 2.82
N VAL A 269 -23.68 -3.71 3.14
CA VAL A 269 -24.88 -2.86 3.18
C VAL A 269 -24.91 -2.12 1.83
N PRO A 270 -25.93 -2.35 0.97
CA PRO A 270 -26.02 -1.70 -0.33
C PRO A 270 -26.11 -0.18 -0.24
#